data_AF-A0A5C5TAG3-F1
#
_entry.id   AF-A0A5C5TAG3-F1
#
_cell.length_a   1.000
_cell.length_b   1.000
_cell.length_c   1.000
_cell.angle_alpha   90.00
_cell.angle_beta   90.00
_cell.angle_gamma   90.00
#
_symmetry.space_group_name_H-M   'P 1'
#
loop_
_entity.id
_entity.type
_entity.pdbx_description
1 polymer ?
#
loop_
_entity_poly.entity_id
_entity_poly.type
_entity_poly.pdbx_seq_one_letter_code
_entity_poly.pdbx_strand_id
1 'polypeptide(L)'
;MDFRQFKFDKKQFRLGLRTFKTGLSVFLVLLLFKLFGWEGTQIAALTAVFSLREDFGTSLQFGISRILANSIGGFFAVIFFSLTNLLGGSYWLTLFTLPILTMLTIMTNVAMNNKAGVIGGVAALLIITLSIPDGDTILYVFVRIFETFVGVFIAIMVNADVDWLKNRLKKKSM
;
A
#
# COMPACT_ATOMS: atom_id res chain seq x y z
N MET A 1 15.01 -26.78 8.08
CA MET A 1 13.99 -25.73 8.28
C MET A 1 12.86 -26.37 9.10
N ASP A 2 12.59 -25.92 10.32
CA ASP A 2 11.58 -26.55 11.17
C ASP A 2 10.18 -25.98 10.83
N PHE A 3 9.34 -26.78 10.17
CA PHE A 3 7.98 -26.40 9.82
C PHE A 3 7.02 -26.37 11.02
N ARG A 4 7.47 -26.74 12.23
CA ARG A 4 6.65 -26.74 13.45
C ARG A 4 6.23 -25.35 13.94
N GLN A 5 6.79 -24.27 13.38
CA GLN A 5 6.42 -22.88 13.72
C GLN A 5 5.04 -22.45 13.20
N PHE A 6 4.50 -23.11 12.17
CA PHE A 6 3.20 -22.75 11.56
C PHE A 6 2.05 -23.62 12.09
N LYS A 7 1.90 -23.73 13.40
CA LYS A 7 0.76 -24.44 14.03
C LYS A 7 -0.38 -23.47 14.34
N PHE A 8 -1.60 -23.84 13.97
CA PHE A 8 -2.79 -23.03 14.26
C PHE A 8 -3.16 -23.14 15.74
N ASP A 9 -2.95 -22.05 16.50
CA ASP A 9 -3.39 -21.94 17.89
C ASP A 9 -4.80 -21.35 17.97
N LYS A 10 -5.79 -22.22 18.23
CA LYS A 10 -7.20 -21.83 18.41
C LYS A 10 -7.39 -20.76 19.50
N LYS A 11 -6.54 -20.72 20.53
CA LYS A 11 -6.66 -19.75 21.64
C LYS A 11 -6.28 -18.33 21.20
N GLN A 12 -5.42 -18.19 20.19
CA GLN A 12 -5.04 -16.89 19.64
C GLN A 12 -5.99 -16.39 18.55
N PHE A 13 -6.86 -17.25 18.01
CA PHE A 13 -7.88 -16.88 17.03
C PHE A 13 -9.04 -16.13 17.72
N ARG A 14 -8.78 -14.85 18.05
CA ARG A 14 -9.73 -13.94 18.69
C ARG A 14 -9.81 -12.62 17.94
N LEU A 15 -10.99 -12.01 17.95
CA LEU A 15 -11.19 -10.71 17.32
C LEU A 15 -10.60 -9.61 18.21
N GLY A 16 -9.36 -9.22 17.92
CA GLY A 16 -8.73 -8.06 18.53
C GLY A 16 -9.26 -6.73 17.96
N LEU A 17 -9.14 -5.65 18.72
CA LEU A 17 -9.59 -4.32 18.29
C LEU A 17 -8.90 -3.86 17.00
N ARG A 18 -7.60 -4.12 16.86
CA ARG A 18 -6.85 -3.83 15.62
C ARG A 18 -7.45 -4.61 14.45
N THR A 19 -7.72 -5.90 14.61
CA THR A 19 -8.33 -6.75 13.58
C THR A 19 -9.71 -6.20 13.16
N PHE A 20 -10.52 -5.77 14.12
CA PHE A 20 -11.81 -5.13 13.83
C PHE A 20 -11.65 -3.81 13.05
N LYS A 21 -10.77 -2.90 13.49
CA LYS A 21 -10.48 -1.64 12.77
C LYS A 21 -9.98 -1.90 11.35
N THR A 22 -9.15 -2.92 11.14
CA THR A 22 -8.70 -3.34 9.82
C THR A 22 -9.86 -3.78 8.94
N GLY A 23 -10.74 -4.67 9.44
CA GLY A 23 -11.92 -5.11 8.70
C GLY A 23 -12.86 -3.95 8.35
N LEU A 24 -13.09 -3.03 9.30
CA LEU A 24 -13.88 -1.83 9.07
C LEU A 24 -13.26 -0.91 8.00
N SER A 25 -11.94 -0.74 8.02
CA SER A 25 -11.25 0.07 7.01
C SER A 25 -11.38 -0.52 5.62
N VAL A 26 -11.23 -1.85 5.48
CA VAL A 26 -11.46 -2.53 4.20
C VAL A 26 -12.90 -2.34 3.74
N PHE A 27 -13.88 -2.52 4.63
CA PHE A 27 -15.29 -2.29 4.30
C PHE A 27 -15.52 -0.86 3.77
N LEU A 28 -14.98 0.16 4.43
CA LEU A 28 -15.12 1.56 4.00
C LEU A 28 -14.43 1.83 2.66
N VAL A 29 -13.24 1.25 2.42
CA VAL A 29 -12.58 1.34 1.11
C VAL A 29 -13.48 0.74 0.02
N LEU A 30 -13.97 -0.49 0.22
CA LEU A 30 -14.83 -1.17 -0.76
C LEU A 30 -16.09 -0.36 -1.05
N LEU A 31 -16.74 0.15 0.00
CA LEU A 31 -17.96 0.94 -0.12
C LEU A 31 -17.68 2.24 -0.88
N LEU A 32 -16.63 2.97 -0.51
CA LEU A 32 -16.26 4.24 -1.15
C LEU A 32 -15.99 4.04 -2.64
N PHE A 33 -15.11 3.09 -2.99
CA PHE A 33 -14.75 2.85 -4.39
C PHE A 33 -15.95 2.40 -5.22
N LYS A 34 -16.84 1.58 -4.65
CA LYS A 34 -18.07 1.17 -5.32
C LYS A 34 -19.03 2.33 -5.57
N LEU A 35 -19.18 3.26 -4.62
CA LEU A 35 -20.07 4.41 -4.75
C LEU A 35 -19.58 5.42 -5.81
N PHE A 36 -18.27 5.61 -5.90
CA PHE A 36 -17.66 6.56 -6.84
C PHE A 36 -17.25 5.93 -8.18
N GLY A 37 -17.37 4.61 -8.34
CA GLY A 37 -16.96 3.89 -9.54
C GLY A 37 -15.45 3.92 -9.79
N TRP A 38 -14.64 4.02 -8.73
CA TRP A 38 -13.18 4.08 -8.85
C TRP A 38 -12.58 2.68 -9.02
N GLU A 39 -11.52 2.60 -9.83
CA GLU A 39 -10.74 1.38 -10.02
C GLU A 39 -9.64 1.21 -8.95
N GLY A 40 -8.98 0.05 -8.96
CA GLY A 40 -7.85 -0.30 -8.08
C GLY A 40 -8.16 -0.32 -6.57
N THR A 41 -9.40 -0.66 -6.23
CA THR A 41 -9.87 -0.94 -4.88
C THR A 41 -8.96 -1.92 -4.11
N GLN A 42 -8.34 -2.88 -4.79
CA GLN A 42 -7.40 -3.84 -4.20
C GLN A 42 -6.23 -3.14 -3.50
N ILE A 43 -5.72 -2.08 -4.10
CA ILE A 43 -4.55 -1.34 -3.62
C ILE A 43 -4.92 -0.45 -2.46
N ALA A 44 -6.04 0.26 -2.56
CA ALA A 44 -6.56 1.05 -1.46
C ALA A 44 -6.86 0.14 -0.24
N ALA A 45 -7.41 -1.06 -0.45
CA ALA A 45 -7.74 -1.99 0.63
C ALA A 45 -6.47 -2.57 1.29
N LEU A 46 -5.51 -3.04 0.50
CA LEU A 46 -4.18 -3.42 1.02
C LEU A 46 -3.51 -2.23 1.70
N THR A 47 -3.78 -1.01 1.22
CA THR A 47 -3.31 0.24 1.80
C THR A 47 -3.87 0.52 3.16
N ALA A 48 -5.16 0.33 3.34
CA ALA A 48 -5.74 0.37 4.67
C ALA A 48 -5.12 -0.69 5.60
N VAL A 49 -4.97 -1.94 5.14
CA VAL A 49 -4.50 -3.06 5.96
C VAL A 49 -3.08 -2.85 6.51
N PHE A 50 -2.07 -2.60 5.67
CA PHE A 50 -0.71 -2.39 6.21
C PHE A 50 -0.50 -1.01 6.83
N SER A 51 -1.38 -0.02 6.66
CA SER A 51 -1.22 1.26 7.38
C SER A 51 -1.78 1.18 8.79
N LEU A 52 -2.76 0.30 9.05
CA LEU A 52 -3.38 0.18 10.36
C LEU A 52 -2.48 -0.53 11.38
N ARG A 53 -2.22 0.15 12.48
CA ARG A 53 -1.41 -0.30 13.63
C ARG A 53 -2.23 -0.14 14.92
N GLU A 54 -1.66 -0.59 16.04
CA GLU A 54 -2.36 -0.54 17.32
C GLU A 54 -2.60 0.89 17.79
N ASP A 55 -1.62 1.76 17.58
CA ASP A 55 -1.66 3.18 17.90
C ASP A 55 -1.72 4.06 16.64
N PHE A 56 -2.26 5.27 16.82
CA PHE A 56 -2.45 6.25 15.75
C PHE A 56 -1.12 6.74 15.16
N GLY A 57 -0.15 7.09 16.01
CA GLY A 57 1.13 7.65 15.57
C GLY A 57 1.90 6.70 14.65
N THR A 58 1.99 5.43 15.03
CA THR A 58 2.60 4.39 14.21
C THR A 58 1.78 4.14 12.94
N SER A 59 0.45 4.22 12.99
CA SER A 59 -0.37 4.12 11.78
C SER A 59 -0.10 5.24 10.78
N LEU A 60 0.06 6.47 11.27
CA LEU A 60 0.42 7.62 10.46
C LEU A 60 1.82 7.46 9.84
N GLN A 61 2.81 7.05 10.64
CA GLN A 61 4.17 6.80 10.15
C GLN A 61 4.21 5.74 9.04
N PHE A 62 3.51 4.62 9.24
CA PHE A 62 3.39 3.57 8.21
C PHE A 62 2.60 4.03 6.99
N GLY A 63 1.58 4.86 7.17
CA GLY A 63 0.83 5.47 6.07
C GLY A 63 1.71 6.35 5.19
N ILE A 64 2.45 7.28 5.80
CA ILE A 64 3.39 8.17 5.09
C ILE A 64 4.46 7.36 4.37
N SER A 65 5.05 6.37 5.06
CA SER A 65 6.02 5.44 4.48
C SER A 65 5.51 4.79 3.18
N ARG A 66 4.22 4.43 3.12
CA ARG A 66 3.62 3.81 1.94
C ARG A 66 3.33 4.77 0.81
N ILE A 67 2.86 5.98 1.12
CA ILE A 67 2.66 7.02 0.10
C ILE A 67 3.99 7.34 -0.56
N LEU A 68 5.05 7.55 0.24
CA LEU A 68 6.40 7.81 -0.25
C LEU A 68 6.91 6.63 -1.11
N ALA A 69 6.78 5.40 -0.62
CA ALA A 69 7.26 4.23 -1.34
C ALA A 69 6.55 4.01 -2.67
N ASN A 70 5.21 4.11 -2.71
CA ASN A 70 4.45 3.98 -3.95
C ASN A 70 4.81 5.10 -4.94
N SER A 71 5.06 6.31 -4.45
CA SER A 71 5.51 7.42 -5.30
C SER A 71 6.88 7.15 -5.92
N ILE A 72 7.83 6.59 -5.17
CA ILE A 72 9.15 6.19 -5.69
C ILE A 72 9.00 5.09 -6.75
N GLY A 73 8.20 4.06 -6.46
CA GLY A 73 7.95 2.97 -7.43
C GLY A 73 7.25 3.47 -8.70
N GLY A 74 6.27 4.36 -8.56
CA GLY A 74 5.59 5.03 -9.67
C GLY A 74 6.53 5.89 -10.51
N PHE A 75 7.42 6.65 -9.87
CA PHE A 75 8.45 7.42 -10.56
C PHE A 75 9.37 6.53 -11.41
N PHE A 76 9.89 5.43 -10.87
CA PHE A 76 10.71 4.50 -11.63
C PHE A 76 9.90 3.78 -12.71
N ALA A 77 8.60 3.55 -12.54
CA ALA A 77 7.74 3.04 -13.60
C ALA A 77 7.65 4.04 -14.76
N VAL A 78 7.48 5.35 -14.49
CA VAL A 78 7.50 6.36 -15.56
C VAL A 78 8.83 6.35 -16.33
N ILE A 79 9.96 6.16 -15.64
CA ILE A 79 11.27 6.00 -16.29
C ILE A 79 11.29 4.75 -17.17
N PHE A 80 10.78 3.61 -16.67
CA PHE A 80 10.70 2.36 -17.44
C PHE A 80 9.97 2.59 -18.77
N PHE A 81 8.77 3.16 -18.73
CA PHE A 81 7.96 3.36 -19.93
C PHE A 81 8.55 4.43 -20.86
N SER A 82 9.22 5.43 -20.32
CA SER A 82 9.95 6.41 -21.14
C SER A 82 11.06 5.73 -21.94
N LEU A 83 11.82 4.81 -21.30
CA LEU A 83 12.85 4.04 -21.98
C LEU A 83 12.28 3.06 -23.01
N THR A 84 11.19 2.35 -22.70
CA THR A 84 10.56 1.42 -23.64
C THR A 84 10.01 2.16 -24.86
N ASN A 85 9.40 3.32 -24.68
CA ASN A 85 8.91 4.14 -25.79
C ASN A 85 10.04 4.66 -26.69
N LEU A 86 11.18 5.05 -26.10
CA LEU A 86 12.33 5.56 -26.87
C LEU A 86 13.09 4.45 -27.63
N LEU A 87 13.12 3.24 -27.09
CA LEU A 87 13.95 2.13 -27.60
C LEU A 87 13.14 1.02 -28.29
N GLY A 88 11.84 1.24 -28.52
CA GLY A 88 10.99 0.34 -29.32
C GLY A 88 10.45 -0.89 -28.60
N GLY A 89 10.34 -0.86 -27.26
CA GLY A 89 9.53 -1.83 -26.50
C GLY A 89 9.99 -3.30 -26.56
N SER A 90 11.29 -3.57 -26.75
CA SER A 90 11.80 -4.94 -26.82
C SER A 90 11.72 -5.67 -25.47
N TYR A 91 11.36 -6.96 -25.49
CA TYR A 91 11.38 -7.81 -24.28
C TYR A 91 12.74 -7.82 -23.58
N TRP A 92 13.84 -7.71 -24.34
CA TRP A 92 15.19 -7.62 -23.79
C TRP A 92 15.40 -6.36 -22.95
N LEU A 93 14.79 -5.24 -23.36
CA LEU A 93 14.85 -4.01 -22.58
C LEU A 93 14.14 -4.21 -21.24
N THR A 94 12.97 -4.82 -21.23
CA THR A 94 12.28 -5.18 -19.98
C THR A 94 13.14 -6.06 -19.08
N LEU A 95 13.77 -7.09 -19.65
CA LEU A 95 14.60 -8.05 -18.94
C LEU A 95 15.78 -7.40 -18.19
N PHE A 96 16.41 -6.38 -18.77
CA PHE A 96 17.55 -5.70 -18.14
C PHE A 96 17.14 -4.47 -17.33
N THR A 97 16.22 -3.65 -17.84
CA THR A 97 15.83 -2.38 -17.21
C THR A 97 15.01 -2.62 -15.95
N LEU A 98 14.06 -3.56 -15.94
CA LEU A 98 13.18 -3.74 -14.79
C LEU A 98 13.92 -4.19 -13.50
N PRO A 99 14.89 -5.13 -13.56
CA PRO A 99 15.73 -5.44 -12.39
C PRO A 99 16.55 -4.24 -11.90
N ILE A 100 17.12 -3.45 -12.81
CA ILE A 100 17.89 -2.24 -12.46
C ILE A 100 16.99 -1.24 -11.74
N LEU A 101 15.81 -0.95 -12.29
CA LEU A 101 14.85 -0.04 -11.67
C LEU A 101 14.31 -0.57 -10.34
N THR A 102 14.20 -1.89 -10.18
CA THR A 102 13.85 -2.52 -8.90
C THR A 102 14.93 -2.26 -7.86
N MET A 103 16.21 -2.47 -8.22
CA MET A 103 17.34 -2.15 -7.33
C MET A 103 17.36 -0.66 -6.97
N LEU A 104 17.16 0.22 -7.94
CA LEU A 104 17.08 1.66 -7.69
C LEU A 104 15.91 2.03 -6.77
N THR A 105 14.72 1.44 -6.97
CA THR A 105 13.56 1.63 -6.09
C THR A 105 13.88 1.25 -4.64
N ILE A 106 14.58 0.13 -4.44
CA ILE A 106 15.04 -0.31 -3.11
C ILE A 106 16.05 0.69 -2.55
N MET A 107 17.09 1.03 -3.30
CA MET A 107 18.17 1.93 -2.88
C MET A 107 17.63 3.32 -2.51
N THR A 108 16.71 3.87 -3.30
CA THR A 108 16.08 5.17 -3.02
C THR A 108 15.24 5.11 -1.73
N ASN A 109 14.43 4.07 -1.53
CA ASN A 109 13.69 3.92 -0.28
C ASN A 109 14.63 3.80 0.93
N VAL A 110 15.71 3.02 0.82
CA VAL A 110 16.70 2.87 1.90
C VAL A 110 17.41 4.20 2.17
N ALA A 111 17.83 4.92 1.14
CA ALA A 111 18.48 6.22 1.24
C ALA A 111 17.58 7.29 1.88
N MET A 112 16.26 7.20 1.67
CA MET A 112 15.25 8.06 2.32
C MET A 112 14.83 7.56 3.71
N ASN A 113 15.57 6.62 4.30
CA ASN A 113 15.25 5.98 5.58
C ASN A 113 13.84 5.33 5.63
N ASN A 114 13.32 4.91 4.47
CA ASN A 114 11.98 4.35 4.29
C ASN A 114 12.01 2.81 4.12
N LYS A 115 12.77 2.10 4.96
CA LYS A 115 12.95 0.64 4.84
C LYS A 115 11.63 -0.13 4.90
N ALA A 116 10.69 0.31 5.73
CA ALA A 116 9.36 -0.29 5.86
C ALA A 116 8.52 -0.18 4.57
N GLY A 117 8.83 0.80 3.71
CA GLY A 117 8.13 1.06 2.46
C GLY A 117 8.65 0.25 1.27
N VAL A 118 9.83 -0.37 1.35
CA VAL A 118 10.51 -1.02 0.21
C VAL A 118 9.60 -1.99 -0.55
N ILE A 119 8.91 -2.89 0.15
CA ILE A 119 7.99 -3.86 -0.48
C ILE A 119 6.86 -3.14 -1.23
N GLY A 120 6.32 -2.07 -0.64
CA GLY A 120 5.26 -1.27 -1.28
C GLY A 120 5.73 -0.57 -2.54
N GLY A 121 6.94 0.00 -2.52
CA GLY A 121 7.51 0.69 -3.68
C GLY A 121 7.87 -0.27 -4.82
N VAL A 122 8.49 -1.40 -4.50
CA VAL A 122 8.78 -2.44 -5.50
C VAL A 122 7.48 -3.02 -6.08
N ALA A 123 6.47 -3.29 -5.25
CA ALA A 123 5.17 -3.74 -5.73
C ALA A 123 4.50 -2.73 -6.66
N ALA A 124 4.60 -1.43 -6.35
CA ALA A 124 4.09 -0.36 -7.22
C ALA A 124 4.79 -0.38 -8.58
N LEU A 125 6.13 -0.39 -8.61
CA LEU A 125 6.90 -0.49 -9.86
C LEU A 125 6.44 -1.69 -10.68
N LEU A 126 6.50 -2.89 -10.10
CA LEU A 126 6.24 -4.14 -10.83
C LEU A 126 4.80 -4.25 -11.32
N ILE A 127 3.81 -3.86 -10.52
CA ILE A 127 2.41 -3.90 -10.94
C ILE A 127 2.16 -2.91 -12.07
N ILE A 128 2.68 -1.69 -11.97
CA ILE A 128 2.50 -0.69 -13.03
C ILE A 128 3.19 -1.16 -14.32
N THR A 129 4.42 -1.67 -14.25
CA THR A 129 5.18 -2.05 -15.45
C THR A 129 4.75 -3.38 -16.08
N LEU A 130 4.22 -4.32 -15.30
CA LEU A 130 3.88 -5.67 -15.79
C LEU A 130 2.37 -5.89 -16.02
N SER A 131 1.50 -4.99 -15.56
CA SER A 131 0.05 -5.16 -15.69
C SER A 131 -0.62 -4.21 -16.69
N ILE A 132 0.10 -3.23 -17.26
CA ILE A 132 -0.48 -2.21 -18.15
C ILE A 132 -0.04 -2.45 -19.60
N PRO A 133 -0.98 -2.53 -20.57
CA PRO A 133 -0.68 -2.45 -22.00
C PRO A 133 -0.19 -1.06 -22.40
N ASP A 134 0.72 -0.98 -23.37
CA ASP A 134 1.32 0.28 -23.84
C ASP A 134 0.26 1.35 -24.20
N GLY A 135 0.22 2.46 -23.45
CA GLY A 135 -0.62 3.63 -23.78
C GLY A 135 -1.11 4.47 -22.59
N ASP A 136 -1.47 3.84 -21.46
CA ASP A 136 -2.17 4.52 -20.33
C ASP A 136 -1.32 4.73 -19.06
N THR A 137 -0.01 4.58 -19.19
CA THR A 137 0.93 4.46 -18.07
C THR A 137 0.91 5.63 -17.08
N ILE A 138 0.95 6.87 -17.56
CA ILE A 138 1.13 8.04 -16.69
C ILE A 138 -0.11 8.24 -15.82
N LEU A 139 -1.30 8.15 -16.43
CA LEU A 139 -2.57 8.22 -15.71
C LEU A 139 -2.63 7.15 -14.62
N TYR A 140 -2.22 5.93 -14.95
CA TYR A 140 -2.24 4.83 -14.01
C TYR A 140 -1.26 5.02 -12.83
N VAL A 141 -0.09 5.64 -13.04
CA VAL A 141 0.81 6.00 -11.93
C VAL A 141 0.12 6.95 -10.94
N PHE A 142 -0.59 7.96 -11.44
CA PHE A 142 -1.34 8.89 -10.60
C PHE A 142 -2.49 8.20 -9.87
N VAL A 143 -3.25 7.35 -10.58
CA VAL A 143 -4.30 6.51 -10.00
C VAL A 143 -3.74 5.66 -8.86
N ARG A 144 -2.56 5.06 -9.03
CA ARG A 144 -1.93 4.23 -8.00
C ARG A 144 -1.53 5.00 -6.74
N ILE A 145 -0.97 6.19 -6.91
CA ILE A 145 -0.61 7.08 -5.80
C ILE A 145 -1.89 7.53 -5.08
N PHE A 146 -2.93 7.87 -5.84
CA PHE A 146 -4.24 8.26 -5.31
C PHE A 146 -4.88 7.13 -4.49
N GLU A 147 -4.96 5.91 -5.02
CA GLU A 147 -5.48 4.73 -4.30
C GLU A 147 -4.76 4.49 -2.97
N THR A 148 -3.44 4.62 -2.99
CA THR A 148 -2.60 4.49 -1.80
C THR A 148 -2.96 5.59 -0.80
N PHE A 149 -3.08 6.84 -1.25
CA PHE A 149 -3.48 7.95 -0.41
C PHE A 149 -4.86 7.71 0.24
N VAL A 150 -5.86 7.31 -0.54
CA VAL A 150 -7.22 7.03 -0.04
C VAL A 150 -7.20 5.90 1.00
N GLY A 151 -6.47 4.82 0.74
CA GLY A 151 -6.32 3.72 1.70
C GLY A 151 -5.65 4.14 3.01
N VAL A 152 -4.61 4.98 2.94
CA VAL A 152 -3.95 5.55 4.13
C VAL A 152 -4.92 6.44 4.90
N PHE A 153 -5.63 7.33 4.20
CA PHE A 153 -6.59 8.24 4.79
C PHE A 153 -7.67 7.49 5.57
N ILE A 154 -8.30 6.47 4.96
CA ILE A 154 -9.33 5.67 5.61
C ILE A 154 -8.77 4.93 6.84
N ALA A 155 -7.58 4.34 6.75
CA ALA A 155 -6.98 3.65 7.90
C ALA A 155 -6.70 4.60 9.08
N ILE A 156 -6.20 5.80 8.81
CA ILE A 156 -5.93 6.82 9.83
C ILE A 156 -7.24 7.28 10.48
N MET A 157 -8.26 7.58 9.65
CA MET A 157 -9.58 7.99 10.11
C MET A 157 -10.22 6.93 11.01
N VAL A 158 -10.28 5.66 10.55
CA VAL A 158 -10.84 4.56 11.34
C VAL A 158 -10.08 4.35 12.64
N ASN A 159 -8.75 4.49 12.63
CA ASN A 159 -7.97 4.32 13.83
C ASN A 159 -8.29 5.40 14.88
N ALA A 160 -8.33 6.67 14.45
CA ALA A 160 -8.67 7.80 15.29
C ALA A 160 -10.10 7.70 15.86
N ASP A 161 -11.09 7.46 15.01
CA ASP A 161 -12.51 7.50 15.40
C ASP A 161 -12.86 6.37 16.37
N VAL A 162 -12.34 5.16 16.12
CA VAL A 162 -12.61 4.01 16.99
C VAL A 162 -11.92 4.17 18.35
N ASP A 163 -10.71 4.73 18.40
CA ASP A 163 -10.04 5.01 19.68
C ASP A 163 -10.74 6.12 20.46
N TRP A 164 -11.16 7.18 19.77
CA TRP A 164 -11.95 8.24 20.38
C TRP A 164 -13.25 7.72 20.98
N LEU A 165 -13.99 6.87 20.24
CA LEU A 165 -15.25 6.29 20.70
C LEU A 165 -15.04 5.39 21.92
N LYS A 166 -14.01 4.54 21.88
CA LYS A 166 -13.63 3.67 23.00
C LYS A 166 -13.30 4.46 24.26
N ASN A 167 -12.56 5.56 24.12
CA ASN A 167 -12.18 6.41 25.25
C ASN A 167 -13.38 7.15 25.84
N ARG A 168 -14.32 7.61 25.00
CA ARG A 168 -15.58 8.20 25.47
C ARG A 168 -16.46 7.21 26.23
N LEU A 169 -16.58 5.97 25.75
CA LEU A 169 -17.39 4.95 26.41
C LEU A 169 -16.80 4.57 27.78
N LYS A 170 -15.47 4.43 27.88
CA LYS A 170 -14.80 4.18 29.17
C LYS A 170 -15.02 5.30 30.19
N LYS A 171 -15.00 6.56 29.75
CA LYS A 171 -15.23 7.71 30.63
C LYS A 171 -16.66 7.79 31.17
N LYS A 172 -17.64 7.22 30.45
CA LYS A 172 -19.06 7.22 30.85
C LYS A 172 -19.40 6.07 31.83
N SER A 173 -18.53 5.06 31.92
CA SER A 173 -18.67 3.91 32.82
C SER A 173 -17.90 4.05 34.14
N MET A 174 -17.17 5.15 34.33
CA MET A 174 -16.59 5.58 35.61
C MET A 174 -17.42 6.73 36.17
#